data_AF-K9GHK6-F1
#
_entry.id   AF-K9GHK6-F1
#
_cell.length_a   1.000
_cell.length_b   1.000
_cell.length_c   1.000
_cell.angle_alpha   90.00
_cell.angle_beta   90.00
_cell.angle_gamma   90.00
#
_symmetry.space_group_name_H-M   'P 1'
#
loop_
_entity.id
_entity.type
_entity.pdbx_description
1 polymer ?
#
loop_
_entity_poly.entity_id
_entity_poly.type
_entity_poly.pdbx_seq_one_letter_code
_entity_poly.pdbx_strand_id
1 'polypeptide(L)'
;MTPDDLTIARQLSAAEIGSVKVHQLDQLLFDDVDIFGSRAFKQSNVDRLLHRFDYEGCRRLDPLTWIPCEIKLSELQPLVSSLSSGDPKEIILPDDWNLHCFQGKHQIAAAREWLAPSNTWWIFNLYDAERLSDDCRRRLRECDSRSHTFTDGEIFRNIRHYQQRDEIDAAKEWLARWSPTKCGEFNRIYEPKGKSQDEFRCLGRRLDALLCFPALWTPWHMGTHLPSLKCPEELSDFLAEIRSAWQSFTCQNSQFLDPSTLAMLEGRCPRLSMADYQYIKNAFQDGSAFSMVNNPTLRSKMQHAVLGYRKIIPSLRTFLENTKYLKAMTDVVKKILPVNFKGTIRQAMFRYYVAPRNQQFYIQSLENKFVQKVGPKDFGFWSAYRQLFLFAMRHFCGMTDSQPLGFSQSSRARCLDRSELWQRLRLLISKIGFVIPGSKFNPGTNYLEFTAILSLLTRLRPPELFEYEENQMSEWSTKVASFLGSMTPRVATIPVPIQTCDRSEDWSLQSRCGMTDTESFFWIKNTYS
;
A
#
# COMPACT_ATOMS: atom_id res chain seq x y z
N MET A 1 -13.92 33.53 -10.32
CA MET A 1 -15.01 32.56 -10.54
C MET A 1 -15.05 32.26 -12.02
N THR A 2 -14.97 30.99 -12.41
CA THR A 2 -15.27 30.60 -13.79
C THR A 2 -16.75 30.91 -14.05
N PRO A 3 -17.16 31.23 -15.29
CA PRO A 3 -18.56 31.46 -15.65
C PRO A 3 -19.49 30.30 -15.23
N ASP A 4 -18.93 29.10 -15.10
CA ASP A 4 -19.60 27.88 -14.68
C ASP A 4 -19.93 27.85 -13.18
N ASP A 5 -19.02 28.30 -12.31
CA ASP A 5 -19.20 28.27 -10.85
C ASP A 5 -20.33 29.21 -10.39
N LEU A 6 -20.49 30.38 -11.03
CA LEU A 6 -21.63 31.27 -10.75
C LEU A 6 -22.96 30.65 -11.22
N THR A 7 -22.94 29.91 -12.31
CA THR A 7 -24.13 29.25 -12.87
C THR A 7 -24.57 28.11 -11.97
N ILE A 8 -23.65 27.24 -11.54
CA ILE A 8 -23.91 26.15 -10.60
C ILE A 8 -24.41 26.71 -9.26
N ALA A 9 -23.82 27.78 -8.73
CA ALA A 9 -24.27 28.41 -7.49
C ALA A 9 -25.72 28.93 -7.58
N ARG A 10 -26.09 29.55 -8.71
CA ARG A 10 -27.46 30.01 -8.96
C ARG A 10 -28.45 28.85 -9.10
N GLN A 11 -28.05 27.78 -9.80
CA GLN A 11 -28.86 26.57 -9.92
C GLN A 11 -29.11 25.90 -8.56
N LEU A 12 -28.06 25.78 -7.73
CA LEU A 12 -28.18 25.26 -6.36
C LEU A 12 -29.15 26.09 -5.52
N SER A 13 -29.00 27.42 -5.54
CA SER A 13 -29.89 28.32 -4.81
C SER A 13 -31.34 28.28 -5.32
N ALA A 14 -31.56 28.07 -6.63
CA ALA A 14 -32.90 27.96 -7.21
C ALA A 14 -33.56 26.59 -6.95
N ALA A 15 -32.76 25.55 -6.73
CA ALA A 15 -33.21 24.21 -6.37
C ALA A 15 -33.36 24.02 -4.84
N GLU A 16 -32.79 24.90 -4.02
CA GLU A 16 -32.91 24.85 -2.57
C GLU A 16 -34.35 25.13 -2.13
N ILE A 17 -34.91 24.20 -1.35
CA ILE A 17 -36.28 24.31 -0.81
C ILE A 17 -36.23 24.90 0.60
N GLY A 18 -35.29 24.44 1.42
CA GLY A 18 -35.12 24.88 2.81
C GLY A 18 -34.48 23.80 3.69
N SER A 19 -34.43 24.06 5.00
CA SER A 19 -33.82 23.14 5.98
C SER A 19 -34.88 22.57 6.92
N VAL A 20 -34.79 21.26 7.20
CA VAL A 20 -35.76 20.53 8.01
C VAL A 20 -35.09 19.66 9.06
N LYS A 21 -35.71 19.55 10.24
CA LYS A 21 -35.32 18.63 11.31
C LYS A 21 -36.14 17.34 11.17
N VAL A 22 -35.45 16.20 11.09
CA VAL A 22 -36.05 14.87 10.87
C VAL A 22 -35.60 13.89 11.95
N HIS A 23 -36.55 13.08 12.44
CA HIS A 23 -36.32 12.02 13.42
C HIS A 23 -36.19 10.62 12.79
N GLN A 24 -36.85 10.40 11.65
CA GLN A 24 -36.88 9.14 10.90
C GLN A 24 -35.56 8.90 10.15
N LEU A 25 -34.45 8.77 10.87
CA LEU A 25 -33.12 8.63 10.27
C LEU A 25 -32.97 7.29 9.51
N ASP A 26 -33.86 6.32 9.74
CA ASP A 26 -33.95 5.03 9.04
C ASP A 26 -34.45 5.16 7.59
N GLN A 27 -35.16 6.24 7.25
CA GLN A 27 -35.66 6.55 5.91
C GLN A 27 -34.63 7.33 5.04
N LEU A 28 -33.34 7.26 5.40
CA LEU A 28 -32.26 7.94 4.69
C LEU A 28 -31.54 6.99 3.75
N LEU A 29 -31.40 7.40 2.50
CA LEU A 29 -30.62 6.70 1.49
C LEU A 29 -29.31 7.45 1.25
N PHE A 30 -28.21 6.72 1.14
CA PHE A 30 -26.89 7.31 0.88
C PHE A 30 -26.25 6.67 -0.35
N ASP A 31 -25.52 7.48 -1.11
CA ASP A 31 -24.68 7.00 -2.21
C ASP A 31 -23.67 5.94 -1.72
N ASP A 32 -23.58 4.82 -2.44
CA ASP A 32 -22.61 3.76 -2.18
C ASP A 32 -21.20 4.13 -2.71
N VAL A 33 -20.18 3.37 -2.31
CA VAL A 33 -18.76 3.55 -2.69
C VAL A 33 -18.52 3.43 -4.20
N ASP A 34 -19.44 2.81 -4.93
CA ASP A 34 -19.38 2.69 -6.38
C ASP A 34 -19.63 4.03 -7.09
N ILE A 35 -20.36 4.95 -6.45
CA ILE A 35 -20.69 6.27 -6.99
C ILE A 35 -19.49 7.22 -6.86
N PHE A 36 -19.07 7.85 -7.97
CA PHE A 36 -18.01 8.85 -7.97
C PHE A 36 -18.42 10.13 -7.20
N GLY A 37 -17.46 10.71 -6.49
CA GLY A 37 -17.65 11.78 -5.52
C GLY A 37 -18.14 11.33 -4.14
N SER A 38 -18.61 10.09 -3.98
CA SER A 38 -19.07 9.58 -2.69
C SER A 38 -17.88 9.16 -1.79
N ARG A 39 -18.13 9.11 -0.48
CA ARG A 39 -17.14 8.65 0.51
C ARG A 39 -17.38 7.19 0.88
N ALA A 40 -16.37 6.37 1.06
CA ALA A 40 -16.53 5.01 1.57
C ALA A 40 -16.96 5.02 3.05
N PHE A 41 -17.87 4.13 3.45
CA PHE A 41 -18.19 3.96 4.87
C PHE A 41 -16.98 3.38 5.62
N LYS A 42 -16.65 3.95 6.79
CA LYS A 42 -15.49 3.56 7.60
C LYS A 42 -15.81 3.75 9.07
N GLN A 43 -15.67 2.70 9.88
CA GLN A 43 -15.91 2.77 11.31
C GLN A 43 -14.97 3.77 12.00
N SER A 44 -13.70 3.85 11.61
CA SER A 44 -12.74 4.82 12.18
C SER A 44 -13.19 6.29 12.07
N ASN A 45 -13.98 6.63 11.04
CA ASN A 45 -14.54 7.97 10.91
C ASN A 45 -15.71 8.20 11.87
N VAL A 46 -16.50 7.16 12.14
CA VAL A 46 -17.54 7.15 13.17
C VAL A 46 -16.88 7.32 14.53
N ASP A 47 -15.86 6.53 14.86
CA ASP A 47 -15.13 6.60 16.13
C ASP A 47 -14.54 8.00 16.38
N ARG A 48 -13.98 8.63 15.34
CA ARG A 48 -13.49 10.02 15.43
C ARG A 48 -14.61 11.03 15.68
N LEU A 49 -15.79 10.81 15.09
CA LEU A 49 -16.96 11.66 15.34
C LEU A 49 -17.49 11.47 16.75
N LEU A 50 -17.55 10.24 17.26
CA LEU A 50 -17.94 9.95 18.64
C LEU A 50 -17.00 10.65 19.62
N HIS A 51 -15.68 10.49 19.43
CA HIS A 51 -14.69 11.22 20.21
C HIS A 51 -14.94 12.73 20.12
N ARG A 52 -15.19 13.29 18.93
CA ARG A 52 -15.51 14.72 18.80
C ARG A 52 -16.80 15.10 19.52
N PHE A 53 -17.83 14.27 19.48
CA PHE A 53 -19.10 14.52 20.15
C PHE A 53 -18.92 14.53 21.67
N ASP A 54 -18.04 13.70 22.22
CA ASP A 54 -17.73 13.69 23.66
C ASP A 54 -17.10 15.01 24.15
N TYR A 55 -16.28 15.67 23.33
CA TYR A 55 -15.57 16.90 23.73
C TYR A 55 -16.25 18.21 23.27
N GLU A 56 -16.87 18.22 22.09
CA GLU A 56 -17.45 19.43 21.47
C GLU A 56 -18.97 19.39 21.33
N GLY A 57 -19.61 18.25 21.65
CA GLY A 57 -21.01 17.97 21.32
C GLY A 57 -21.23 17.71 19.82
N CYS A 58 -22.44 17.28 19.46
CA CYS A 58 -22.81 17.00 18.06
C CYS A 58 -23.00 18.25 17.18
N ARG A 59 -23.13 19.44 17.79
CA ARG A 59 -23.37 20.74 17.11
C ARG A 59 -24.46 20.72 16.02
N ARG A 60 -25.51 19.93 16.18
CA ARG A 60 -26.55 19.69 15.14
C ARG A 60 -27.27 20.95 14.63
N LEU A 61 -27.30 22.02 15.42
CA LEU A 61 -27.88 23.31 15.03
C LEU A 61 -26.93 24.18 14.22
N ASP A 62 -25.64 23.83 14.13
CA ASP A 62 -24.67 24.53 13.30
C ASP A 62 -24.92 24.19 11.82
N PRO A 63 -25.20 25.17 10.94
CA PRO A 63 -25.44 24.93 9.51
C PRO A 63 -24.32 24.17 8.79
N LEU A 64 -23.09 24.20 9.33
CA LEU A 64 -21.97 23.43 8.79
C LEU A 64 -22.11 21.90 9.00
N THR A 65 -23.06 21.47 9.83
CA THR A 65 -23.36 20.06 10.13
C THR A 65 -24.61 19.54 9.41
N TRP A 66 -25.32 20.40 8.69
CA TRP A 66 -26.55 20.02 8.00
C TRP A 66 -26.24 19.17 6.77
N ILE A 67 -27.08 18.17 6.53
CA ILE A 67 -26.84 17.18 5.48
C ILE A 67 -27.66 17.57 4.23
N PRO A 68 -27.04 17.85 3.08
CA PRO A 68 -27.76 18.09 1.84
C PRO A 68 -28.38 16.79 1.33
N CYS A 69 -29.63 16.86 0.93
CA CYS A 69 -30.37 15.75 0.34
C CYS A 69 -31.35 16.24 -0.74
N GLU A 70 -31.70 15.35 -1.65
CA GLU A 70 -32.72 15.60 -2.67
C GLU A 70 -33.99 14.82 -2.38
N ILE A 71 -35.11 15.40 -2.80
CA ILE A 71 -36.47 14.87 -2.64
C ILE A 71 -37.32 15.36 -3.81
N LYS A 72 -38.33 14.58 -4.23
CA LYS A 72 -39.19 14.97 -5.36
C LYS A 72 -40.27 15.94 -4.88
N LEU A 73 -40.56 16.96 -5.69
CA LEU A 73 -41.50 18.01 -5.29
C LEU A 73 -42.94 17.49 -5.11
N SER A 74 -43.32 16.42 -5.82
CA SER A 74 -44.61 15.75 -5.70
C SER A 74 -44.84 15.13 -4.31
N GLU A 75 -43.77 14.72 -3.64
CA GLU A 75 -43.80 14.26 -2.25
C GLU A 75 -44.00 15.49 -1.34
N LEU A 76 -43.28 16.57 -1.59
CA LEU A 76 -43.24 17.78 -0.75
C LEU A 76 -44.47 18.70 -0.74
N GLN A 77 -45.41 18.59 -1.69
CA GLN A 77 -46.58 19.49 -1.80
C GLN A 77 -47.35 19.76 -0.48
N PRO A 78 -47.51 18.81 0.46
CA PRO A 78 -48.17 19.07 1.75
C PRO A 78 -47.37 19.96 2.72
N LEU A 79 -46.05 20.05 2.55
CA LEU A 79 -45.11 20.69 3.49
C LEU A 79 -44.55 22.03 2.99
N VAL A 80 -44.51 22.25 1.66
CA VAL A 80 -43.87 23.41 0.99
C VAL A 80 -44.45 24.76 1.40
N SER A 81 -45.76 24.85 1.69
CA SER A 81 -46.40 26.11 2.10
C SER A 81 -45.91 26.65 3.45
N SER A 82 -45.16 25.84 4.20
CA SER A 82 -44.68 26.17 5.54
C SER A 82 -43.15 26.34 5.64
N LEU A 83 -42.39 26.02 4.58
CA LEU A 83 -40.92 26.08 4.56
C LEU A 83 -40.42 27.48 4.15
N SER A 84 -40.74 28.51 4.93
CA SER A 84 -40.20 29.86 4.74
C SER A 84 -38.83 29.99 5.43
N SER A 85 -37.91 30.74 4.81
CA SER A 85 -36.57 31.09 5.31
C SER A 85 -36.56 31.43 6.81
N GLY A 86 -35.97 30.55 7.63
CA GLY A 86 -35.91 30.64 9.10
C GLY A 86 -35.26 29.40 9.72
N ASP A 87 -35.41 29.22 11.03
CA ASP A 87 -34.90 28.04 11.77
C ASP A 87 -35.45 26.72 11.21
N PRO A 88 -34.65 25.63 11.21
CA PRO A 88 -35.06 24.34 10.66
C PRO A 88 -36.33 23.81 11.31
N LYS A 89 -37.39 23.65 10.51
CA LYS A 89 -38.68 23.16 11.00
C LYS A 89 -38.66 21.65 11.19
N GLU A 90 -39.27 21.19 12.27
CA GLU A 90 -39.45 19.77 12.52
C GLU A 90 -40.55 19.20 11.61
N ILE A 91 -40.20 18.14 10.89
CA ILE A 91 -41.13 17.43 10.00
C ILE A 91 -41.14 15.95 10.37
N ILE A 92 -42.30 15.32 10.17
CA ILE A 92 -42.45 13.87 10.24
C ILE A 92 -42.44 13.38 8.82
N LEU A 93 -41.44 12.55 8.47
CA LEU A 93 -41.42 11.90 7.17
C LEU A 93 -42.47 10.78 7.15
N PRO A 94 -43.36 10.75 6.15
CA PRO A 94 -44.24 9.60 5.88
C PRO A 94 -43.43 8.32 5.65
N ASP A 95 -44.01 7.17 6.00
CA ASP A 95 -43.32 5.87 5.95
C ASP A 95 -42.85 5.45 4.54
N ASP A 96 -43.46 6.00 3.49
CA ASP A 96 -43.13 5.74 2.09
C ASP A 96 -42.06 6.69 1.53
N TRP A 97 -41.65 7.71 2.28
CA TRP A 97 -40.67 8.69 1.81
C TRP A 97 -39.26 8.25 2.12
N ASN A 98 -38.35 8.59 1.22
CA ASN A 98 -36.92 8.37 1.42
C ASN A 98 -36.14 9.63 1.03
N LEU A 99 -35.30 10.13 1.93
CA LEU A 99 -34.42 11.26 1.61
C LEU A 99 -33.11 10.72 1.04
N HIS A 100 -32.76 11.14 -0.17
CA HIS A 100 -31.50 10.77 -0.79
C HIS A 100 -30.41 11.77 -0.40
N CYS A 101 -29.53 11.37 0.51
CA CYS A 101 -28.47 12.21 1.07
C CYS A 101 -27.17 12.08 0.27
N PHE A 102 -26.62 13.22 -0.16
CA PHE A 102 -25.35 13.28 -0.90
C PHE A 102 -24.11 13.05 -0.01
N GLN A 103 -24.24 13.24 1.31
CA GLN A 103 -23.18 13.04 2.30
C GLN A 103 -23.79 12.71 3.68
N GLY A 104 -22.97 12.62 4.73
CA GLY A 104 -23.46 12.54 6.11
C GLY A 104 -23.67 11.13 6.69
N LYS A 105 -23.43 10.05 5.94
CA LYS A 105 -23.58 8.67 6.46
C LYS A 105 -22.79 8.37 7.74
N HIS A 106 -21.55 8.85 7.86
CA HIS A 106 -20.78 8.68 9.09
C HIS A 106 -21.33 9.53 10.24
N GLN A 107 -21.90 10.71 9.95
CA GLN A 107 -22.51 11.58 10.95
C GLN A 107 -23.77 10.93 11.52
N ILE A 108 -24.64 10.41 10.66
CA ILE A 108 -25.86 9.71 11.08
C ILE A 108 -25.52 8.42 11.85
N ALA A 109 -24.51 7.66 11.41
CA ALA A 109 -24.06 6.48 12.14
C ALA A 109 -23.55 6.85 13.55
N ALA A 110 -22.68 7.85 13.68
CA ALA A 110 -22.17 8.32 14.97
C ALA A 110 -23.30 8.91 15.85
N ALA A 111 -24.24 9.63 15.25
CA ALA A 111 -25.38 10.20 15.94
C ALA A 111 -26.29 9.12 16.53
N ARG A 112 -26.53 8.04 15.80
CA ARG A 112 -27.32 6.88 16.29
C ARG A 112 -26.66 6.17 17.46
N GLU A 113 -25.32 6.14 17.51
CA GLU A 113 -24.56 5.51 18.58
C GLU A 113 -24.42 6.42 19.81
N TRP A 114 -24.28 7.73 19.62
CA TRP A 114 -24.04 8.69 20.71
C TRP A 114 -25.31 9.27 21.33
N LEU A 115 -26.37 9.48 20.55
CA LEU A 115 -27.61 10.11 21.03
C LEU A 115 -28.54 9.10 21.69
N ALA A 116 -29.21 9.53 22.76
CA ALA A 116 -30.33 8.77 23.32
C ALA A 116 -31.45 8.60 22.27
N PRO A 117 -32.16 7.46 22.22
CA PRO A 117 -33.20 7.18 21.23
C PRO A 117 -34.29 8.25 21.13
N SER A 118 -34.64 8.90 22.24
CA SER A 118 -35.64 9.98 22.29
C SER A 118 -35.16 11.32 21.72
N ASN A 119 -33.86 11.45 21.42
CA ASN A 119 -33.24 12.67 20.91
C ASN A 119 -32.51 12.44 19.58
N THR A 120 -32.78 11.32 18.91
CA THR A 120 -32.20 10.95 17.62
C THR A 120 -32.89 11.73 16.49
N TRP A 121 -32.29 12.86 16.12
CA TRP A 121 -32.70 13.69 15.00
C TRP A 121 -31.50 14.41 14.38
N TRP A 122 -31.65 14.81 13.13
CA TRP A 122 -30.67 15.61 12.40
C TRP A 122 -31.35 16.66 11.51
N ILE A 123 -30.60 17.68 11.07
CA ILE A 123 -31.08 18.71 10.15
C ILE A 123 -30.57 18.45 8.74
N PHE A 124 -31.47 18.54 7.77
CA PHE A 124 -31.23 18.28 6.36
C PHE A 124 -31.54 19.52 5.53
N ASN A 125 -30.70 19.81 4.54
CA ASN A 125 -30.99 20.81 3.51
C ASN A 125 -31.64 20.11 2.32
N LEU A 126 -32.90 20.47 2.05
CA LEU A 126 -33.71 19.89 1.00
C LEU A 126 -33.47 20.62 -0.32
N TYR A 127 -33.17 19.85 -1.35
CA TYR A 127 -33.10 20.30 -2.73
C TYR A 127 -34.15 19.59 -3.58
N ASP A 128 -34.75 20.33 -4.50
CA ASP A 128 -35.70 19.78 -5.47
C ASP A 128 -34.95 18.90 -6.48
N ALA A 129 -35.22 17.59 -6.44
CA ALA A 129 -34.60 16.61 -7.31
C ALA A 129 -34.86 16.90 -8.80
N GLU A 130 -35.97 17.55 -9.16
CA GLU A 130 -36.30 17.86 -10.55
C GLU A 130 -35.57 19.11 -11.07
N ARG A 131 -35.08 19.97 -10.17
CA ARG A 131 -34.33 21.19 -10.52
C ARG A 131 -32.82 21.06 -10.38
N LEU A 132 -32.35 20.04 -9.66
CA LEU A 132 -30.93 19.77 -9.55
C LEU A 132 -30.36 19.25 -10.88
N SER A 133 -29.39 19.98 -11.42
CA SER A 133 -28.53 19.48 -12.49
C SER A 133 -27.52 18.45 -11.96
N ASP A 134 -26.92 17.67 -12.86
CA ASP A 134 -25.90 16.69 -12.46
C ASP A 134 -24.65 17.36 -11.87
N ASP A 135 -24.29 18.56 -12.34
CA ASP A 135 -23.21 19.36 -11.77
C ASP A 135 -23.53 19.84 -10.36
N CYS A 136 -24.79 20.22 -10.09
CA CYS A 136 -25.25 20.54 -8.74
C CYS A 136 -25.16 19.33 -7.81
N ARG A 137 -25.66 18.15 -8.24
CA ARG A 137 -25.55 16.90 -7.45
C ARG A 137 -24.10 16.57 -7.14
N ARG A 138 -23.23 16.67 -8.14
CA ARG A 138 -21.80 16.48 -7.98
C ARG A 138 -21.24 17.47 -6.95
N ARG A 139 -21.53 18.77 -7.07
CA ARG A 139 -21.04 19.80 -6.14
C ARG A 139 -21.44 19.50 -4.68
N LEU A 140 -22.69 19.08 -4.46
CA LEU A 140 -23.21 18.69 -3.14
C LEU A 140 -22.50 17.46 -2.59
N ARG A 141 -22.27 16.44 -3.42
CA ARG A 141 -21.59 15.19 -3.04
C ARG A 141 -20.10 15.41 -2.71
N GLU A 142 -19.43 16.22 -3.54
CA GLU A 142 -17.99 16.45 -3.48
C GLU A 142 -17.57 17.56 -2.50
N CYS A 143 -18.53 18.25 -1.88
CA CYS A 143 -18.28 19.33 -0.94
C CYS A 143 -17.48 18.82 0.28
N ASP A 144 -16.42 19.56 0.65
CA ASP A 144 -15.57 19.22 1.79
C ASP A 144 -16.03 19.99 3.02
N SER A 145 -16.88 19.38 3.86
CA SER A 145 -17.14 19.88 5.20
C SER A 145 -15.93 19.55 6.08
N ARG A 146 -15.46 20.51 6.90
CA ARG A 146 -14.18 20.46 7.66
C ARG A 146 -13.97 19.16 8.47
N SER A 147 -15.00 18.37 8.71
CA SER A 147 -14.96 17.10 9.43
C SER A 147 -14.82 15.84 8.55
N HIS A 148 -14.84 15.91 7.22
CA HIS A 148 -14.91 14.74 6.33
C HIS A 148 -14.06 14.86 5.06
N THR A 149 -12.75 15.05 5.22
CA THR A 149 -11.82 15.04 4.09
C THR A 149 -11.85 13.72 3.33
N PHE A 150 -11.76 13.81 2.01
CA PHE A 150 -11.62 12.64 1.16
C PHE A 150 -10.28 11.94 1.39
N THR A 151 -10.32 10.61 1.35
CA THR A 151 -9.13 9.77 1.39
C THR A 151 -8.39 9.83 0.07
N ASP A 152 -7.10 9.49 0.07
CA ASP A 152 -6.31 9.46 -1.16
C ASP A 152 -6.88 8.49 -2.20
N GLY A 153 -7.49 7.38 -1.79
CA GLY A 153 -8.13 6.44 -2.71
C GLY A 153 -9.36 7.03 -3.41
N GLU A 154 -10.20 7.75 -2.67
CA GLU A 154 -11.35 8.46 -3.24
C GLU A 154 -10.90 9.58 -4.18
N ILE A 155 -9.91 10.37 -3.77
CA ILE A 155 -9.32 11.43 -4.63
C ILE A 155 -8.76 10.80 -5.91
N PHE A 156 -7.96 9.74 -5.80
CA PHE A 156 -7.38 9.05 -6.95
C PHE A 156 -8.45 8.57 -7.93
N ARG A 157 -9.49 7.88 -7.43
CA ARG A 157 -10.58 7.35 -8.27
C ARG A 157 -11.30 8.47 -9.01
N ASN A 158 -11.61 9.57 -8.35
CA ASN A 158 -12.29 10.70 -8.98
C ASN A 158 -11.41 11.41 -10.01
N ILE A 159 -10.12 11.63 -9.73
CA ILE A 159 -9.17 12.18 -10.72
C ILE A 159 -9.20 11.32 -11.99
N ARG A 160 -9.06 9.99 -11.84
CA ARG A 160 -9.03 9.09 -13.01
C ARG A 160 -10.37 8.99 -13.72
N HIS A 161 -11.48 9.03 -13.01
CA HIS A 161 -12.82 9.09 -13.60
C HIS A 161 -12.96 10.28 -14.56
N TYR A 162 -12.66 11.48 -14.09
CA TYR A 162 -12.77 12.69 -14.90
C TYR A 162 -11.74 12.75 -16.03
N GLN A 163 -10.48 12.34 -15.77
CA GLN A 163 -9.46 12.29 -16.82
C GLN A 163 -9.77 11.28 -17.93
N GLN A 164 -10.41 10.15 -17.64
CA GLN A 164 -10.80 9.16 -18.66
C GLN A 164 -12.00 9.60 -19.51
N ARG A 165 -12.71 10.66 -19.09
CA ARG A 165 -13.86 11.26 -19.78
C ARG A 165 -13.52 12.60 -20.44
N ASP A 166 -12.23 12.98 -20.45
CA ASP A 166 -11.74 14.26 -20.95
C ASP A 166 -12.36 15.49 -20.22
N GLU A 167 -12.85 15.31 -18.99
CA GLU A 167 -13.38 16.38 -18.13
C GLU A 167 -12.23 17.04 -17.35
N ILE A 168 -11.51 17.94 -18.02
CA ILE A 168 -10.21 18.47 -17.54
C ILE A 168 -10.34 19.30 -16.25
N ASP A 169 -11.32 20.21 -16.18
CA ASP A 169 -11.44 21.14 -15.05
C ASP A 169 -11.86 20.41 -13.78
N ALA A 170 -12.84 19.51 -13.91
CA ALA A 170 -13.22 18.53 -12.91
C ALA A 170 -12.04 17.73 -12.34
N ALA A 171 -11.17 17.20 -13.20
CA ALA A 171 -9.98 16.48 -12.78
C ALA A 171 -8.97 17.38 -12.04
N LYS A 172 -8.80 18.62 -12.48
CA LYS A 172 -7.91 19.60 -11.82
C LYS A 172 -8.40 19.98 -10.43
N GLU A 173 -9.71 20.15 -10.25
CA GLU A 173 -10.30 20.39 -8.93
C GLU A 173 -10.01 19.26 -7.95
N TRP A 174 -10.14 18.01 -8.40
CA TRP A 174 -9.79 16.85 -7.59
C TRP A 174 -8.29 16.74 -7.31
N LEU A 175 -7.43 17.02 -8.30
CA LEU A 175 -5.98 17.09 -8.11
C LEU A 175 -5.58 18.16 -7.08
N ALA A 176 -6.28 19.30 -7.03
CA ALA A 176 -6.00 20.38 -6.08
C ALA A 176 -6.23 19.99 -4.61
N ARG A 177 -6.95 18.88 -4.34
CA ARG A 177 -7.13 18.35 -2.98
C ARG A 177 -5.87 17.65 -2.45
N TRP A 178 -4.94 17.27 -3.33
CA TRP A 178 -3.65 16.73 -2.95
C TRP A 178 -2.59 17.80 -2.76
N SER A 179 -1.61 17.51 -1.91
CA SER A 179 -0.42 18.36 -1.78
C SER A 179 0.40 18.35 -3.08
N PRO A 180 1.20 19.40 -3.36
CA PRO A 180 2.04 19.45 -4.55
C PRO A 180 2.96 18.23 -4.70
N THR A 181 3.45 17.67 -3.59
CA THR A 181 4.28 16.46 -3.58
C THR A 181 3.52 15.23 -4.09
N LYS A 182 2.27 15.04 -3.66
CA LYS A 182 1.41 13.93 -4.12
C LYS A 182 1.07 14.08 -5.60
N CYS A 183 0.71 15.30 -6.03
CA CYS A 183 0.50 15.59 -7.45
C CYS A 183 1.74 15.30 -8.30
N GLY A 184 2.92 15.71 -7.83
CA GLY A 184 4.18 15.43 -8.50
C GLY A 184 4.53 13.94 -8.57
N GLU A 185 4.12 13.13 -7.59
CA GLU A 185 4.23 11.67 -7.68
C GLU A 185 3.23 11.07 -8.69
N PHE A 186 1.98 11.52 -8.66
CA PHE A 186 0.94 11.08 -9.59
C PHE A 186 1.35 11.35 -11.04
N ASN A 187 1.82 12.56 -11.33
CA ASN A 187 2.29 12.93 -12.67
C ASN A 187 3.52 12.13 -13.09
N ARG A 188 4.38 11.70 -12.16
CA ARG A 188 5.51 10.80 -12.49
C ARG A 188 5.07 9.39 -12.90
N ILE A 189 3.83 9.00 -12.60
CA ILE A 189 3.24 7.72 -13.02
C ILE A 189 2.48 7.90 -14.35
N TYR A 190 1.64 8.94 -14.45
CA TYR A 190 0.72 9.12 -15.58
C TYR A 190 1.27 9.98 -16.73
N GLU A 191 2.16 10.93 -16.43
CA GLU A 191 2.85 11.79 -17.40
C GLU A 191 4.37 11.61 -17.32
N PRO A 192 4.89 10.36 -17.32
CA PRO A 192 6.31 10.14 -17.12
C PRO A 192 7.12 10.66 -18.31
N LYS A 193 8.25 11.29 -18.00
CA LYS A 193 9.21 11.80 -18.98
C LYS A 193 10.47 10.94 -18.98
N GLY A 194 11.10 10.79 -20.15
CA GLY A 194 12.40 10.13 -20.31
C GLY A 194 12.32 8.64 -20.68
N LYS A 195 13.44 7.93 -20.52
CA LYS A 195 13.64 6.58 -21.11
C LYS A 195 12.79 5.45 -20.49
N SER A 196 12.23 5.64 -19.29
CA SER A 196 11.39 4.65 -18.62
C SER A 196 9.90 5.00 -18.68
N GLN A 197 9.49 5.84 -19.63
CA GLN A 197 8.12 6.34 -19.71
C GLN A 197 7.11 5.21 -19.92
N ASP A 198 7.44 4.21 -20.73
CA ASP A 198 6.50 3.14 -21.07
C ASP A 198 6.23 2.22 -19.89
N GLU A 199 7.24 1.95 -19.06
CA GLU A 199 7.09 1.16 -17.84
C GLU A 199 6.25 1.90 -16.79
N PHE A 200 6.46 3.20 -16.60
CA PHE A 200 5.64 4.00 -15.68
C PHE A 200 4.20 4.19 -16.20
N ARG A 201 4.00 4.38 -17.51
CA ARG A 201 2.65 4.34 -18.11
C ARG A 201 1.99 2.98 -17.94
N CYS A 202 2.76 1.89 -18.00
CA CYS A 202 2.25 0.55 -17.69
C CYS A 202 1.79 0.47 -16.24
N LEU A 203 2.57 0.98 -15.29
CA LEU A 203 2.18 1.08 -13.88
C LEU A 203 0.87 1.86 -13.70
N GLY A 204 0.73 3.02 -14.35
CA GLY A 204 -0.52 3.80 -14.34
C GLY A 204 -1.71 3.02 -14.91
N ARG A 205 -1.53 2.31 -16.04
CA ARG A 205 -2.57 1.44 -16.62
C ARG A 205 -2.97 0.29 -15.69
N ARG A 206 -2.03 -0.27 -14.93
CA ARG A 206 -2.31 -1.34 -13.95
C ARG A 206 -3.05 -0.81 -12.72
N LEU A 207 -2.79 0.43 -12.30
CA LEU A 207 -3.60 1.11 -11.29
C LEU A 207 -5.01 1.37 -11.81
N ASP A 208 -5.16 1.94 -13.02
CA ASP A 208 -6.47 2.20 -13.63
C ASP A 208 -7.32 0.93 -13.75
N ALA A 209 -6.68 -0.20 -14.05
CA ALA A 209 -7.35 -1.49 -14.15
C ALA A 209 -8.01 -1.97 -12.84
N LEU A 210 -7.64 -1.40 -11.69
CA LEU A 210 -8.24 -1.68 -10.38
C LEU A 210 -9.39 -0.73 -10.02
N LEU A 211 -9.67 0.32 -10.82
CA LEU A 211 -10.74 1.28 -10.54
C LEU A 211 -12.13 0.63 -10.50
N CYS A 212 -12.30 -0.52 -11.18
CA CYS A 212 -13.52 -1.31 -11.16
C CYS A 212 -13.82 -1.99 -9.80
N PHE A 213 -12.89 -1.98 -8.85
CA PHE A 213 -13.07 -2.49 -7.49
C PHE A 213 -12.94 -1.35 -6.46
N PRO A 214 -14.01 -0.60 -6.19
CA PRO A 214 -13.97 0.59 -5.34
C PRO A 214 -13.43 0.32 -3.94
N ALA A 215 -13.82 -0.80 -3.33
CA ALA A 215 -13.35 -1.20 -2.00
C ALA A 215 -11.82 -1.31 -1.90
N LEU A 216 -11.10 -1.73 -2.96
CA LEU A 216 -9.63 -1.85 -2.93
C LEU A 216 -8.93 -0.52 -2.68
N TRP A 217 -9.56 0.61 -3.01
CA TRP A 217 -8.98 1.94 -2.85
C TRP A 217 -9.12 2.48 -1.43
N THR A 218 -9.90 1.82 -0.58
CA THR A 218 -10.09 2.17 0.84
C THR A 218 -8.76 2.37 1.60
N PRO A 219 -7.75 1.47 1.49
CA PRO A 219 -6.43 1.63 2.09
C PRO A 219 -5.43 2.42 1.24
N TRP A 220 -5.80 2.89 0.04
CA TRP A 220 -4.84 3.55 -0.85
C TRP A 220 -4.32 4.86 -0.25
N HIS A 221 -3.00 5.03 -0.28
CA HIS A 221 -2.31 6.25 0.17
C HIS A 221 -1.39 6.74 -0.95
N MET A 222 -1.59 8.00 -1.32
CA MET A 222 -0.77 8.68 -2.31
C MET A 222 0.40 9.38 -1.61
N GLY A 223 1.54 9.55 -2.28
CA GLY A 223 2.73 10.11 -1.64
C GLY A 223 3.67 9.06 -1.05
N THR A 224 3.54 7.79 -1.44
CA THR A 224 4.38 6.69 -0.95
C THR A 224 5.72 6.57 -1.71
N HIS A 225 5.97 7.51 -2.62
CA HIS A 225 7.17 7.62 -3.44
C HIS A 225 7.44 6.39 -4.33
N LEU A 226 6.39 5.76 -4.88
CA LEU A 226 6.51 4.59 -5.75
C LEU A 226 7.50 4.81 -6.92
N PRO A 227 7.52 5.97 -7.62
CA PRO A 227 8.49 6.20 -8.69
C PRO A 227 9.95 6.23 -8.24
N SER A 228 10.21 6.53 -6.97
CA SER A 228 11.57 6.55 -6.41
C SER A 228 12.17 5.15 -6.29
N LEU A 229 11.34 4.10 -6.27
CA LEU A 229 11.79 2.70 -6.24
C LEU A 229 12.50 2.29 -7.52
N LYS A 230 12.21 2.95 -8.66
CA LYS A 230 12.74 2.61 -10.00
C LYS A 230 12.44 1.16 -10.43
N CYS A 231 11.35 0.58 -9.93
CA CYS A 231 10.85 -0.76 -10.23
C CYS A 231 9.40 -0.76 -10.76
N PRO A 232 9.02 0.09 -11.74
CA PRO A 232 7.64 0.15 -12.22
C PRO A 232 7.15 -1.20 -12.77
N GLU A 233 8.03 -2.05 -13.29
CA GLU A 233 7.66 -3.35 -13.83
C GLU A 233 7.25 -4.34 -12.72
N GLU A 234 8.04 -4.48 -11.65
CA GLU A 234 7.69 -5.34 -10.51
C GLU A 234 6.41 -4.86 -9.80
N LEU A 235 6.24 -3.53 -9.69
CA LEU A 235 5.03 -2.94 -9.14
C LEU A 235 3.81 -3.24 -10.03
N SER A 236 3.98 -3.15 -11.35
CA SER A 236 2.94 -3.47 -12.33
C SER A 236 2.52 -4.94 -12.26
N ASP A 237 3.49 -5.85 -12.11
CA ASP A 237 3.25 -7.29 -11.98
C ASP A 237 2.45 -7.60 -10.69
N PHE A 238 2.75 -6.93 -9.58
CA PHE A 238 1.95 -7.04 -8.34
C PHE A 238 0.51 -6.55 -8.57
N LEU A 239 0.31 -5.35 -9.11
CA LEU A 239 -1.04 -4.83 -9.36
C LEU A 239 -1.85 -5.71 -10.31
N ALA A 240 -1.20 -6.36 -11.28
CA ALA A 240 -1.83 -7.35 -12.15
C ALA A 240 -2.30 -8.60 -11.36
N GLU A 241 -1.51 -9.09 -10.40
CA GLU A 241 -1.90 -10.17 -9.50
C GLU A 241 -3.12 -9.79 -8.64
N ILE A 242 -3.14 -8.56 -8.10
CA ILE A 242 -4.29 -8.05 -7.34
C ILE A 242 -5.55 -8.13 -8.21
N ARG A 243 -5.49 -7.58 -9.42
CA ARG A 243 -6.64 -7.62 -10.34
C ARG A 243 -7.09 -9.05 -10.62
N SER A 244 -6.15 -9.93 -10.97
CA SER A 244 -6.47 -11.31 -11.33
C SER A 244 -7.09 -12.07 -10.17
N ALA A 245 -6.59 -11.87 -8.95
CA ALA A 245 -7.14 -12.48 -7.74
C ALA A 245 -8.58 -12.02 -7.50
N TRP A 246 -8.83 -10.71 -7.46
CA TRP A 246 -10.17 -10.19 -7.17
C TRP A 246 -11.18 -10.45 -8.28
N GLN A 247 -10.78 -10.44 -9.55
CA GLN A 247 -11.65 -10.90 -10.65
C GLN A 247 -12.07 -12.36 -10.48
N SER A 248 -11.17 -13.23 -9.99
CA SER A 248 -11.50 -14.61 -9.68
C SER A 248 -12.42 -14.72 -8.47
N PHE A 249 -12.12 -13.99 -7.38
CA PHE A 249 -12.90 -14.04 -6.13
C PHE A 249 -14.32 -13.54 -6.32
N THR A 250 -14.52 -12.51 -7.13
CA THR A 250 -15.85 -11.98 -7.42
C THR A 250 -16.54 -12.64 -8.61
N CYS A 251 -15.93 -13.66 -9.22
CA CYS A 251 -16.45 -14.30 -10.44
C CYS A 251 -16.78 -13.25 -11.54
N GLN A 252 -15.88 -12.30 -11.77
CA GLN A 252 -16.00 -11.17 -12.70
C GLN A 252 -17.01 -10.07 -12.33
N ASN A 253 -17.65 -10.14 -11.15
CA ASN A 253 -18.63 -9.16 -10.70
C ASN A 253 -18.03 -8.22 -9.64
N SER A 254 -17.23 -7.25 -10.08
CA SER A 254 -16.44 -6.40 -9.18
C SER A 254 -17.26 -5.59 -8.18
N GLN A 255 -18.52 -5.29 -8.50
CA GLN A 255 -19.48 -4.58 -7.65
C GLN A 255 -19.83 -5.32 -6.35
N PHE A 256 -19.60 -6.63 -6.27
CA PHE A 256 -19.88 -7.39 -5.04
C PHE A 256 -18.78 -7.27 -3.97
N LEU A 257 -17.64 -6.64 -4.29
CA LEU A 257 -16.60 -6.43 -3.31
C LEU A 257 -16.84 -5.14 -2.53
N ASP A 258 -17.33 -5.30 -1.30
CA ASP A 258 -17.46 -4.21 -0.33
C ASP A 258 -16.23 -4.11 0.60
N PRO A 259 -16.03 -2.97 1.30
CA PRO A 259 -14.90 -2.77 2.21
C PRO A 259 -14.83 -3.75 3.39
N SER A 260 -15.98 -4.24 3.90
CA SER A 260 -16.02 -5.21 4.99
C SER A 260 -15.51 -6.56 4.53
N THR A 261 -16.00 -7.05 3.38
CA THR A 261 -15.51 -8.26 2.73
C THR A 261 -14.02 -8.16 2.43
N LEU A 262 -13.56 -7.02 1.91
CA LEU A 262 -12.13 -6.81 1.68
C LEU A 262 -11.33 -7.04 2.97
N ALA A 263 -11.66 -6.36 4.07
CA ALA A 263 -10.97 -6.46 5.36
C ALA A 263 -10.98 -7.89 5.95
N MET A 264 -12.06 -8.64 5.74
CA MET A 264 -12.17 -10.04 6.14
C MET A 264 -11.29 -11.00 5.33
N LEU A 265 -10.83 -10.62 4.13
CA LEU A 265 -10.10 -11.52 3.24
C LEU A 265 -8.63 -11.13 3.05
N GLU A 266 -8.31 -9.85 2.89
CA GLU A 266 -6.95 -9.41 2.58
C GLU A 266 -5.91 -9.83 3.62
N GLY A 267 -4.71 -10.23 3.18
CA GLY A 267 -3.62 -10.67 4.06
C GLY A 267 -3.72 -12.10 4.62
N ARG A 268 -4.80 -12.83 4.33
CA ARG A 268 -4.97 -14.25 4.68
C ARG A 268 -4.42 -15.17 3.58
N CYS A 269 -4.00 -16.38 3.93
CA CYS A 269 -3.44 -17.40 3.02
C CYS A 269 -4.15 -18.74 3.24
N PRO A 270 -5.40 -18.91 2.76
CA PRO A 270 -6.24 -20.05 3.11
C PRO A 270 -5.71 -21.40 2.62
N ARG A 271 -4.84 -21.43 1.61
CA ARG A 271 -4.26 -22.68 1.11
C ARG A 271 -3.18 -23.27 2.03
N LEU A 272 -2.50 -22.43 2.80
CA LEU A 272 -1.38 -22.81 3.67
C LEU A 272 -1.72 -22.69 5.17
N SER A 273 -2.67 -21.83 5.55
CA SER A 273 -3.10 -21.64 6.94
C SER A 273 -4.49 -22.23 7.17
N MET A 274 -4.58 -23.25 8.03
CA MET A 274 -5.86 -23.86 8.40
C MET A 274 -6.76 -22.87 9.16
N ALA A 275 -6.17 -22.01 10.01
CA ALA A 275 -6.90 -20.97 10.72
C ALA A 275 -7.55 -19.98 9.75
N ASP A 276 -6.81 -19.54 8.73
CA ASP A 276 -7.35 -18.65 7.69
C ASP A 276 -8.43 -19.34 6.86
N TYR A 277 -8.23 -20.62 6.51
CA TYR A 277 -9.21 -21.42 5.79
C TYR A 277 -10.53 -21.48 6.55
N GLN A 278 -10.49 -21.83 7.84
CA GLN A 278 -11.68 -21.92 8.69
C GLN A 278 -12.35 -20.57 8.89
N TYR A 279 -11.58 -19.51 9.15
CA TYR A 279 -12.11 -18.15 9.29
C TYR A 279 -12.88 -17.72 8.04
N ILE A 280 -12.27 -17.88 6.85
CA ILE A 280 -12.92 -17.52 5.59
C ILE A 280 -14.14 -18.41 5.35
N LYS A 281 -14.03 -19.72 5.60
CA LYS A 281 -15.17 -20.63 5.44
C LYS A 281 -16.37 -20.19 6.29
N ASN A 282 -16.14 -19.84 7.54
CA ASN A 282 -17.19 -19.36 8.47
C ASN A 282 -17.79 -18.03 8.00
N ALA A 283 -16.96 -17.06 7.58
CA ALA A 283 -17.42 -15.77 7.07
C ALA A 283 -18.31 -15.89 5.81
N PHE A 284 -18.13 -16.96 5.02
CA PHE A 284 -19.05 -17.25 3.92
C PHE A 284 -20.34 -17.93 4.38
N GLN A 285 -20.28 -18.77 5.41
CA GLN A 285 -21.40 -19.52 5.97
C GLN A 285 -22.38 -18.63 6.75
N ASP A 286 -21.87 -17.67 7.53
CA ASP A 286 -22.69 -16.73 8.30
C ASP A 286 -23.24 -15.56 7.45
N GLY A 287 -22.82 -15.46 6.18
CA GLY A 287 -23.29 -14.42 5.26
C GLY A 287 -22.50 -13.11 5.34
N SER A 288 -21.50 -13.00 6.20
CA SER A 288 -20.73 -11.76 6.40
C SER A 288 -19.90 -11.40 5.17
N ALA A 289 -19.21 -12.37 4.57
CA ALA A 289 -18.44 -12.16 3.34
C ALA A 289 -19.35 -12.17 2.11
N PHE A 290 -19.15 -11.19 1.23
CA PHE A 290 -19.95 -10.95 0.03
C PHE A 290 -21.45 -10.87 0.37
N SER A 291 -21.82 -10.08 1.37
CA SER A 291 -23.17 -10.01 1.94
C SER A 291 -24.26 -9.66 0.91
N MET A 292 -23.91 -8.92 -0.15
CA MET A 292 -24.82 -8.56 -1.25
C MET A 292 -25.14 -9.72 -2.20
N VAL A 293 -24.44 -10.85 -2.11
CA VAL A 293 -24.62 -11.99 -3.01
C VAL A 293 -25.57 -13.00 -2.37
N ASN A 294 -26.83 -13.01 -2.80
CA ASN A 294 -27.86 -13.95 -2.31
C ASN A 294 -27.91 -15.27 -3.09
N ASN A 295 -27.35 -15.33 -4.30
CA ASN A 295 -27.39 -16.53 -5.14
C ASN A 295 -26.47 -17.64 -4.57
N PRO A 296 -26.99 -18.78 -4.10
CA PRO A 296 -26.19 -19.81 -3.44
C PRO A 296 -25.10 -20.43 -4.34
N THR A 297 -25.39 -20.59 -5.63
CA THR A 297 -24.44 -21.16 -6.59
C THR A 297 -23.27 -20.20 -6.82
N LEU A 298 -23.55 -18.91 -6.96
CA LEU A 298 -22.51 -17.89 -7.10
C LEU A 298 -21.68 -17.77 -5.83
N ARG A 299 -22.32 -17.73 -4.64
CA ARG A 299 -21.62 -17.73 -3.35
C ARG A 299 -20.67 -18.93 -3.22
N SER A 300 -21.11 -20.12 -3.58
CA SER A 300 -20.28 -21.33 -3.53
C SER A 300 -19.05 -21.23 -4.46
N LYS A 301 -19.23 -20.71 -5.67
CA LYS A 301 -18.11 -20.46 -6.62
C LYS A 301 -17.11 -19.45 -6.06
N MET A 302 -17.59 -18.34 -5.49
CA MET A 302 -16.74 -17.32 -4.86
C MET A 302 -15.97 -17.90 -3.68
N GLN A 303 -16.64 -18.65 -2.80
CA GLN A 303 -16.01 -19.32 -1.66
C GLN A 303 -14.89 -20.27 -2.12
N HIS A 304 -15.17 -21.11 -3.13
CA HIS A 304 -14.17 -22.03 -3.68
C HIS A 304 -12.97 -21.28 -4.27
N ALA A 305 -13.20 -20.18 -5.00
CA ALA A 305 -12.13 -19.36 -5.58
C ALA A 305 -11.23 -18.75 -4.50
N VAL A 306 -11.81 -18.20 -3.42
CA VAL A 306 -11.04 -17.61 -2.32
C VAL A 306 -10.26 -18.68 -1.55
N LEU A 307 -10.91 -19.79 -1.16
CA LEU A 307 -10.25 -20.87 -0.40
C LEU A 307 -9.17 -21.60 -1.21
N GLY A 308 -9.33 -21.67 -2.54
CA GLY A 308 -8.36 -22.27 -3.45
C GLY A 308 -7.13 -21.41 -3.74
N TYR A 309 -7.11 -20.15 -3.30
CA TYR A 309 -6.04 -19.22 -3.61
C TYR A 309 -4.74 -19.56 -2.88
N ARG A 310 -3.66 -19.71 -3.64
CA ARG A 310 -2.40 -20.35 -3.18
C ARG A 310 -1.41 -19.42 -2.48
N LYS A 311 -1.70 -18.12 -2.44
CA LYS A 311 -0.80 -17.08 -1.90
C LYS A 311 -1.53 -16.30 -0.80
N ILE A 312 -0.84 -15.34 -0.19
CA ILE A 312 -1.48 -14.32 0.63
C ILE A 312 -2.43 -13.50 -0.26
N ILE A 313 -3.70 -13.42 0.11
CA ILE A 313 -4.75 -12.68 -0.58
C ILE A 313 -4.29 -11.22 -0.73
N PRO A 314 -4.04 -10.77 -1.96
CA PRO A 314 -3.38 -9.50 -2.21
C PRO A 314 -4.40 -8.36 -2.21
N SER A 315 -3.94 -7.15 -1.88
CA SER A 315 -4.75 -5.91 -1.91
C SER A 315 -3.84 -4.70 -2.06
N LEU A 316 -4.42 -3.51 -2.27
CA LEU A 316 -3.64 -2.27 -2.28
C LEU A 316 -2.97 -1.99 -0.93
N ARG A 317 -3.54 -2.45 0.20
CA ARG A 317 -2.86 -2.41 1.50
C ARG A 317 -1.58 -3.25 1.48
N THR A 318 -1.69 -4.53 1.13
CA THR A 318 -0.51 -5.41 1.09
C THR A 318 0.54 -4.93 0.09
N PHE A 319 0.12 -4.32 -1.02
CA PHE A 319 1.00 -3.68 -1.98
C PHE A 319 1.79 -2.54 -1.34
N LEU A 320 1.10 -1.56 -0.74
CA LEU A 320 1.75 -0.40 -0.10
C LEU A 320 2.63 -0.79 1.09
N GLU A 321 2.24 -1.79 1.87
CA GLU A 321 3.09 -2.30 2.94
C GLU A 321 4.34 -2.96 2.38
N ASN A 322 4.20 -3.86 1.40
CA ASN A 322 5.32 -4.57 0.79
C ASN A 322 6.29 -3.62 0.05
N THR A 323 5.83 -2.47 -0.45
CA THR A 323 6.73 -1.47 -1.06
C THR A 323 7.65 -0.80 -0.04
N LYS A 324 7.27 -0.72 1.24
CA LYS A 324 8.17 -0.25 2.32
C LYS A 324 9.37 -1.18 2.46
N TYR A 325 9.13 -2.49 2.36
CA TYR A 325 10.21 -3.47 2.39
C TYR A 325 11.02 -3.48 1.09
N LEU A 326 10.34 -3.37 -0.06
CA LEU A 326 10.98 -3.22 -1.36
C LEU A 326 11.91 -2.01 -1.41
N LYS A 327 11.53 -0.89 -0.79
CA LYS A 327 12.39 0.31 -0.70
C LYS A 327 13.77 -0.02 -0.15
N ALA A 328 13.82 -0.71 1.01
CA ALA A 328 15.08 -1.10 1.63
C ALA A 328 15.94 -1.99 0.70
N MET A 329 15.32 -2.91 -0.04
CA MET A 329 16.01 -3.73 -1.03
C MET A 329 16.53 -2.91 -2.21
N THR A 330 15.69 -2.02 -2.77
CA THR A 330 16.09 -1.18 -3.91
C THR A 330 17.22 -0.23 -3.53
N ASP A 331 17.31 0.22 -2.29
CA ASP A 331 18.40 1.10 -1.84
C ASP A 331 19.75 0.36 -1.79
N VAL A 332 19.76 -0.94 -1.48
CA VAL A 332 20.96 -1.78 -1.66
C VAL A 332 21.32 -1.89 -3.14
N VAL A 333 20.34 -2.20 -3.99
CA VAL A 333 20.56 -2.40 -5.44
C VAL A 333 20.98 -1.11 -6.16
N LYS A 334 20.46 0.05 -5.75
CA LYS A 334 20.88 1.35 -6.33
C LYS A 334 22.34 1.67 -6.00
N LYS A 335 22.84 1.28 -4.83
CA LYS A 335 24.24 1.50 -4.43
C LYS A 335 25.25 0.65 -5.22
N ILE A 336 24.84 -0.49 -5.79
CA ILE A 336 25.71 -1.25 -6.69
C ILE A 336 25.72 -0.70 -8.11
N LEU A 337 24.62 -0.05 -8.53
CA LEU A 337 24.50 0.55 -9.85
C LEU A 337 25.27 1.89 -9.91
N PRO A 338 25.67 2.34 -11.11
CA PRO A 338 26.24 3.67 -11.27
C PRO A 338 25.29 4.75 -10.76
N VAL A 339 25.82 5.80 -10.13
CA VAL A 339 25.05 6.88 -9.46
C VAL A 339 23.90 7.42 -10.33
N ASN A 340 24.12 7.55 -11.65
CA ASN A 340 23.16 8.07 -12.62
C ASN A 340 22.73 7.02 -13.65
N PHE A 341 22.48 5.77 -13.23
CA PHE A 341 22.01 4.73 -14.15
C PHE A 341 20.70 5.14 -14.84
N LYS A 342 20.58 4.80 -16.13
CA LYS A 342 19.43 5.19 -16.96
C LYS A 342 18.31 4.15 -16.89
N GLY A 343 17.05 4.58 -16.83
CA GLY A 343 15.90 3.68 -16.86
C GLY A 343 15.56 3.07 -15.50
N THR A 344 14.95 1.88 -15.52
CA THR A 344 14.54 1.13 -14.32
C THR A 344 15.67 0.27 -13.77
N ILE A 345 15.53 -0.24 -12.53
CA ILE A 345 16.47 -1.19 -11.95
C ILE A 345 16.53 -2.46 -12.80
N ARG A 346 15.38 -3.00 -13.23
CA ARG A 346 15.32 -4.19 -14.10
C ARG A 346 16.11 -3.98 -15.39
N GLN A 347 15.82 -2.89 -16.12
CA GLN A 347 16.54 -2.54 -17.34
C GLN A 347 18.05 -2.35 -17.10
N ALA A 348 18.42 -1.66 -16.02
CA ALA A 348 19.82 -1.40 -15.70
C ALA A 348 20.58 -2.69 -15.37
N MET A 349 20.02 -3.55 -14.51
CA MET A 349 20.61 -4.84 -14.18
C MET A 349 20.70 -5.75 -15.41
N PHE A 350 19.69 -5.75 -16.28
CA PHE A 350 19.70 -6.52 -17.51
C PHE A 350 20.87 -6.12 -18.43
N ARG A 351 21.15 -4.81 -18.57
CA ARG A 351 22.30 -4.34 -19.37
C ARG A 351 23.66 -4.79 -18.81
N TYR A 352 23.75 -5.00 -17.49
CA TYR A 352 24.99 -5.46 -16.85
C TYR A 352 25.05 -6.98 -16.68
N TYR A 353 24.06 -7.72 -17.17
CA TYR A 353 24.04 -9.17 -17.10
C TYR A 353 24.76 -9.79 -18.30
N VAL A 354 25.69 -10.70 -18.04
CA VAL A 354 26.41 -11.47 -19.05
C VAL A 354 26.05 -12.94 -18.89
N ALA A 355 25.26 -13.46 -19.82
CA ALA A 355 24.87 -14.86 -19.80
C ALA A 355 26.10 -15.78 -20.04
N PRO A 356 26.26 -16.86 -19.25
CA PRO A 356 27.33 -17.83 -19.45
C PRO A 356 27.15 -18.59 -20.77
N ARG A 357 28.24 -18.77 -21.53
CA ARG A 357 28.22 -19.41 -22.86
C ARG A 357 27.74 -20.87 -22.83
N ASN A 358 28.04 -21.57 -21.75
CA ASN A 358 27.73 -22.99 -21.54
C ASN A 358 26.33 -23.23 -20.94
N GLN A 359 25.50 -22.18 -20.79
CA GLN A 359 24.17 -22.27 -20.16
C GLN A 359 24.15 -22.88 -18.75
N GLN A 360 25.29 -22.83 -18.06
CA GLN A 360 25.40 -23.23 -16.65
C GLN A 360 25.33 -21.99 -15.77
N PHE A 361 24.25 -21.87 -15.01
CA PHE A 361 23.97 -20.73 -14.15
C PHE A 361 24.28 -21.06 -12.70
N TYR A 362 24.94 -20.14 -12.00
CA TYR A 362 25.22 -20.29 -10.57
C TYR A 362 24.01 -19.91 -9.72
N ILE A 363 23.71 -20.75 -8.74
CA ILE A 363 22.71 -20.52 -7.70
C ILE A 363 23.40 -20.66 -6.34
N GLN A 364 23.33 -19.61 -5.53
CA GLN A 364 23.78 -19.66 -4.14
C GLN A 364 22.79 -20.52 -3.34
N SER A 365 23.24 -21.71 -2.92
CA SER A 365 22.43 -22.62 -2.11
C SER A 365 22.64 -22.41 -0.61
N LEU A 366 23.83 -21.96 -0.22
CA LEU A 366 24.22 -21.61 1.16
C LEU A 366 25.12 -20.38 1.12
N GLU A 367 25.37 -19.76 2.27
CA GLU A 367 26.16 -18.51 2.39
C GLU A 367 27.48 -18.57 1.58
N ASN A 368 28.22 -19.67 1.71
CA ASN A 368 29.51 -19.89 1.04
C ASN A 368 29.46 -20.97 -0.07
N LYS A 369 28.28 -21.38 -0.54
CA LYS A 369 28.14 -22.47 -1.52
C LYS A 369 27.29 -22.09 -2.73
N PHE A 370 27.83 -22.36 -3.91
CA PHE A 370 27.15 -22.20 -5.18
C PHE A 370 26.99 -23.56 -5.87
N VAL A 371 25.85 -23.76 -6.52
CA VAL A 371 25.54 -24.92 -7.35
C VAL A 371 25.30 -24.43 -8.77
N GLN A 372 25.80 -25.16 -9.76
CA GLN A 372 25.50 -24.88 -11.17
C GLN A 372 24.24 -25.61 -11.59
N LYS A 373 23.36 -24.92 -12.32
CA LYS A 373 22.19 -25.51 -12.98
C LYS A 373 22.17 -25.18 -14.46
N VAL A 374 21.82 -26.17 -15.27
CA VAL A 374 21.55 -26.00 -16.70
C VAL A 374 20.13 -25.46 -16.87
N GLY A 375 19.94 -24.50 -17.76
CA GLY A 375 18.62 -23.93 -18.06
C GLY A 375 18.60 -23.16 -19.38
N PRO A 376 17.43 -22.68 -19.82
CA PRO A 376 17.34 -21.82 -21.00
C PRO A 376 18.01 -20.45 -20.75
N LYS A 377 18.36 -19.74 -21.82
CA LYS A 377 19.01 -18.41 -21.71
C LYS A 377 18.22 -17.43 -20.83
N ASP A 378 16.89 -17.42 -20.98
CA ASP A 378 16.02 -16.51 -20.23
C ASP A 378 15.98 -16.81 -18.73
N PHE A 379 16.25 -18.07 -18.33
CA PHE A 379 16.32 -18.45 -16.92
C PHE A 379 17.46 -17.74 -16.19
N GLY A 380 18.58 -17.53 -16.86
CA GLY A 380 19.81 -17.01 -16.25
C GLY A 380 19.63 -15.65 -15.59
N PHE A 381 19.14 -14.66 -16.35
CA PHE A 381 18.94 -13.31 -15.84
C PHE A 381 17.96 -13.30 -14.65
N TRP A 382 16.81 -13.96 -14.77
CA TRP A 382 15.80 -13.97 -13.72
C TRP A 382 16.28 -14.70 -12.45
N SER A 383 17.07 -15.76 -12.60
CA SER A 383 17.72 -16.43 -11.49
C SER A 383 18.70 -15.50 -10.76
N ALA A 384 19.58 -14.82 -11.51
CA ALA A 384 20.55 -13.89 -10.94
C ALA A 384 19.86 -12.67 -10.29
N TYR A 385 18.87 -12.09 -10.97
CA TYR A 385 18.11 -10.94 -10.47
C TYR A 385 17.38 -11.24 -9.15
N ARG A 386 16.74 -12.41 -9.03
CA ARG A 386 16.09 -12.82 -7.78
C ARG A 386 17.08 -13.06 -6.65
N GLN A 387 18.22 -13.69 -6.94
CA GLN A 387 19.26 -13.91 -5.93
C GLN A 387 19.82 -12.60 -5.36
N LEU A 388 19.98 -11.57 -6.19
CA LEU A 388 20.35 -10.24 -5.74
C LEU A 388 19.32 -9.65 -4.75
N PHE A 389 18.03 -9.69 -5.10
CA PHE A 389 16.98 -9.19 -4.21
C PHE A 389 16.86 -10.03 -2.93
N LEU A 390 17.02 -11.35 -3.00
CA LEU A 390 17.04 -12.21 -1.81
C LEU A 390 18.21 -11.90 -0.87
N PHE A 391 19.39 -11.58 -1.42
CA PHE A 391 20.52 -11.12 -0.61
C PHE A 391 20.20 -9.78 0.06
N ALA A 392 19.68 -8.81 -0.71
CA ALA A 392 19.28 -7.52 -0.17
C ALA A 392 18.20 -7.67 0.93
N MET A 393 17.21 -8.55 0.70
CA MET A 393 16.15 -8.88 1.65
C MET A 393 16.72 -9.39 2.98
N ARG A 394 17.74 -10.26 2.93
CA ARG A 394 18.38 -10.85 4.12
C ARG A 394 19.27 -9.87 4.87
N HIS A 395 19.88 -8.90 4.19
CA HIS A 395 20.98 -8.11 4.75
C HIS A 395 20.77 -6.60 4.74
N PHE A 396 19.61 -6.09 4.29
CA PHE A 396 19.37 -4.64 4.15
C PHE A 396 19.71 -3.87 5.44
N CYS A 397 19.39 -4.42 6.62
CA CYS A 397 19.60 -3.77 7.91
C CYS A 397 21.07 -3.44 8.20
N GLY A 398 22.03 -4.23 7.68
CA GLY A 398 23.47 -3.94 7.81
C GLY A 398 24.02 -3.07 6.66
N MET A 399 23.26 -2.89 5.58
CA MET A 399 23.73 -2.27 4.33
C MET A 399 23.09 -0.90 4.04
N THR A 400 21.94 -0.62 4.64
CA THR A 400 21.19 0.63 4.53
C THR A 400 20.88 1.19 5.91
N ASP A 401 20.19 2.33 5.94
CA ASP A 401 19.72 2.93 7.19
C ASP A 401 18.28 2.48 7.52
N SER A 402 17.68 1.66 6.65
CA SER A 402 16.39 1.02 6.90
C SER A 402 16.53 -0.10 7.93
N GLN A 403 15.54 -0.22 8.80
CA GLN A 403 15.56 -1.18 9.91
C GLN A 403 14.26 -1.97 9.97
N PRO A 404 14.28 -3.21 10.48
CA PRO A 404 13.10 -3.95 10.88
C PRO A 404 12.23 -3.16 11.88
N LEU A 405 10.97 -3.55 12.02
CA LEU A 405 10.09 -2.93 13.03
C LEU A 405 10.57 -3.28 14.45
N GLY A 406 10.54 -2.29 15.35
CA GLY A 406 10.99 -2.46 16.73
C GLY A 406 12.51 -2.55 16.90
N PHE A 407 13.29 -2.11 15.92
CA PHE A 407 14.75 -2.23 15.95
C PHE A 407 15.39 -1.36 17.05
N SER A 408 16.28 -1.96 17.83
CA SER A 408 16.97 -1.35 18.96
C SER A 408 18.49 -1.29 18.75
N GLN A 409 19.19 -0.51 19.59
CA GLN A 409 20.65 -0.49 19.58
C GLN A 409 21.27 -1.86 19.89
N SER A 410 20.66 -2.65 20.78
CA SER A 410 21.08 -4.03 21.05
C SER A 410 20.93 -4.94 19.82
N SER A 411 19.90 -4.70 19.01
CA SER A 411 19.68 -5.44 17.76
C SER A 411 20.75 -5.13 16.70
N ARG A 412 21.36 -3.95 16.74
CA ARG A 412 22.47 -3.59 15.84
C ARG A 412 23.69 -4.47 16.01
N ALA A 413 23.95 -4.97 17.22
CA ALA A 413 25.03 -5.93 17.46
C ALA A 413 24.80 -7.29 16.76
N ARG A 414 23.55 -7.61 16.37
CA ARG A 414 23.22 -8.82 15.59
C ARG A 414 23.49 -8.65 14.08
N CYS A 415 23.71 -7.43 13.60
CA CYS A 415 24.05 -7.18 12.20
C CYS A 415 25.51 -7.56 11.93
N LEU A 416 25.76 -8.12 10.74
CA LEU A 416 27.13 -8.32 10.26
C LEU A 416 27.77 -6.97 9.92
N ASP A 417 29.09 -6.95 9.89
CA ASP A 417 29.84 -5.75 9.51
C ASP A 417 29.43 -5.25 8.11
N ARG A 418 29.28 -3.93 7.98
CA ARG A 418 28.82 -3.31 6.74
C ARG A 418 29.77 -3.60 5.59
N SER A 419 31.09 -3.52 5.82
CA SER A 419 32.10 -3.73 4.78
C SER A 419 32.13 -5.20 4.32
N GLU A 420 32.03 -6.13 5.28
CA GLU A 420 31.91 -7.55 4.99
C GLU A 420 30.69 -7.88 4.10
N LEU A 421 29.51 -7.33 4.43
CA LEU A 421 28.29 -7.53 3.65
C LEU A 421 28.44 -7.04 2.20
N TRP A 422 29.08 -5.89 1.99
CA TRP A 422 29.34 -5.38 0.64
C TRP A 422 30.31 -6.27 -0.14
N GLN A 423 31.31 -6.85 0.51
CA GLN A 423 32.22 -7.83 -0.12
C GLN A 423 31.48 -9.10 -0.53
N ARG A 424 30.65 -9.66 0.37
CA ARG A 424 29.80 -10.82 0.08
C ARG A 424 28.86 -10.56 -1.09
N LEU A 425 28.25 -9.37 -1.14
CA LEU A 425 27.42 -8.96 -2.27
C LEU A 425 28.21 -8.91 -3.57
N ARG A 426 29.42 -8.32 -3.57
CA ARG A 426 30.31 -8.27 -4.76
C ARG A 426 30.66 -9.66 -5.29
N LEU A 427 30.97 -10.59 -4.39
CA LEU A 427 31.23 -11.99 -4.74
C LEU A 427 29.99 -12.64 -5.34
N LEU A 428 28.82 -12.44 -4.73
CA LEU A 428 27.56 -12.95 -5.26
C LEU A 428 27.28 -12.42 -6.67
N ILE A 429 27.27 -11.10 -6.88
CA ILE A 429 26.92 -10.50 -8.18
C ILE A 429 27.86 -10.94 -9.31
N SER A 430 29.17 -11.07 -9.02
CA SER A 430 30.15 -11.52 -10.01
C SER A 430 29.95 -13.00 -10.37
N LYS A 431 29.68 -13.87 -9.39
CA LYS A 431 29.43 -15.29 -9.60
C LYS A 431 28.15 -15.56 -10.40
N ILE A 432 27.09 -14.79 -10.15
CA ILE A 432 25.80 -14.98 -10.83
C ILE A 432 25.73 -14.27 -12.20
N GLY A 433 26.78 -13.60 -12.64
CA GLY A 433 26.94 -13.11 -14.01
C GLY A 433 26.73 -11.60 -14.23
N PHE A 434 26.72 -10.78 -13.19
CA PHE A 434 26.67 -9.31 -13.34
C PHE A 434 28.07 -8.69 -13.41
N VAL A 435 28.25 -7.77 -14.35
CA VAL A 435 29.48 -7.01 -14.57
C VAL A 435 29.17 -5.52 -14.49
N ILE A 436 29.34 -4.91 -13.31
CA ILE A 436 28.94 -3.51 -13.08
C ILE A 436 30.21 -2.61 -12.99
N PRO A 437 30.23 -1.42 -13.63
CA PRO A 437 31.37 -0.50 -13.50
C PRO A 437 31.62 -0.10 -12.04
N GLY A 438 32.88 -0.17 -11.58
CA GLY A 438 33.22 0.01 -10.16
C GLY A 438 33.04 -1.24 -9.29
N SER A 439 32.44 -2.31 -9.83
CA SER A 439 32.44 -3.65 -9.23
C SER A 439 33.69 -4.46 -9.57
N LYS A 440 34.73 -3.83 -10.14
CA LYS A 440 36.05 -4.45 -10.30
C LYS A 440 36.56 -4.78 -8.89
N PHE A 441 36.38 -6.03 -8.51
CA PHE A 441 37.05 -6.62 -7.39
C PHE A 441 38.54 -6.54 -7.69
N ASN A 442 39.30 -5.75 -6.93
CA ASN A 442 40.69 -6.09 -6.72
C ASN A 442 40.67 -7.31 -5.82
N PRO A 443 41.12 -8.49 -6.30
CA PRO A 443 41.18 -9.71 -5.51
C PRO A 443 42.35 -9.68 -4.53
N GLY A 444 42.53 -8.55 -3.84
CA GLY A 444 43.12 -8.59 -2.52
C GLY A 444 42.07 -9.20 -1.60
N THR A 445 41.89 -10.53 -1.66
CA THR A 445 41.05 -11.29 -0.73
C THR A 445 41.39 -10.93 0.72
N ASN A 446 42.64 -10.51 0.94
CA ASN A 446 43.19 -10.07 2.21
C ASN A 446 42.93 -8.58 2.53
N TYR A 447 42.37 -7.72 1.66
CA TYR A 447 42.34 -6.27 1.92
C TYR A 447 41.38 -5.88 3.06
N LEU A 448 40.25 -6.57 3.21
CA LEU A 448 39.33 -6.33 4.33
C LEU A 448 39.96 -6.77 5.65
N GLU A 449 40.42 -8.03 5.70
CA GLU A 449 41.07 -8.60 6.87
C GLU A 449 42.31 -7.77 7.24
N PHE A 450 43.14 -7.43 6.25
CA PHE A 450 44.28 -6.53 6.39
C PHE A 450 43.85 -5.19 6.99
N THR A 451 42.79 -4.55 6.48
CA THR A 451 42.34 -3.25 6.98
C THR A 451 41.79 -3.36 8.42
N ALA A 452 41.07 -4.44 8.73
CA ALA A 452 40.57 -4.71 10.07
C ALA A 452 41.70 -4.99 11.07
N ILE A 453 42.69 -5.79 10.66
CA ILE A 453 43.87 -6.11 11.46
C ILE A 453 44.73 -4.86 11.62
N LEU A 454 44.96 -4.09 10.56
CA LEU A 454 45.70 -2.83 10.61
C LEU A 454 45.01 -1.86 11.57
N SER A 455 43.69 -1.66 11.43
CA SER A 455 42.92 -0.80 12.35
C SER A 455 42.99 -1.29 13.80
N LEU A 456 42.92 -2.61 14.03
CA LEU A 456 43.06 -3.20 15.36
C LEU A 456 44.46 -2.94 15.93
N LEU A 457 45.51 -3.17 15.14
CA LEU A 457 46.89 -2.99 15.52
C LEU A 457 47.18 -1.51 15.82
N THR A 458 46.76 -0.57 14.95
CA THR A 458 46.88 0.88 15.18
C THR A 458 46.12 1.34 16.42
N ARG A 459 45.00 0.71 16.77
CA ARG A 459 44.25 1.04 17.99
C ARG A 459 44.92 0.52 19.26
N LEU A 460 45.48 -0.70 19.23
CA LEU A 460 46.15 -1.32 20.38
C LEU A 460 47.57 -0.79 20.59
N ARG A 461 48.21 -0.35 19.51
CA ARG A 461 49.52 0.27 19.46
C ARG A 461 49.38 1.52 18.59
N PRO A 462 49.09 2.67 19.22
CA PRO A 462 49.01 3.94 18.50
C PRO A 462 50.39 4.38 17.98
N PRO A 463 50.46 5.03 16.80
CA PRO A 463 51.70 5.57 16.23
C PRO A 463 52.42 6.53 17.18
N GLU A 464 51.67 7.21 18.05
CA GLU A 464 52.15 8.26 18.94
C GLU A 464 52.80 7.72 20.22
N LEU A 465 52.58 6.45 20.57
CA LEU A 465 52.99 5.85 21.85
C LEU A 465 54.00 4.71 21.71
N PHE A 466 54.30 4.27 20.50
CA PHE A 466 55.16 3.12 20.23
C PHE A 466 56.06 3.40 19.03
N GLU A 467 57.24 2.81 18.99
CA GLU A 467 58.17 2.91 17.86
C GLU A 467 57.81 1.88 16.77
N TYR A 468 57.86 2.30 15.51
CA TYR A 468 57.59 1.44 14.35
C TYR A 468 58.71 1.54 13.32
N GLU A 469 59.13 0.40 12.79
CA GLU A 469 59.93 0.36 11.55
C GLU A 469 59.01 0.51 10.34
N GLU A 470 59.50 1.17 9.27
CA GLU A 470 58.75 1.30 8.02
C GLU A 470 58.31 -0.08 7.51
N ASN A 471 56.99 -0.23 7.32
CA ASN A 471 56.29 -1.42 6.78
C ASN A 471 55.98 -2.59 7.75
N GLN A 472 56.43 -2.60 9.01
CA GLN A 472 56.14 -3.72 9.94
C GLN A 472 54.64 -3.98 10.14
N MET A 473 53.87 -2.91 10.37
CA MET A 473 52.41 -2.99 10.56
C MET A 473 51.68 -3.56 9.34
N SER A 474 52.15 -3.23 8.14
CA SER A 474 51.62 -3.75 6.89
C SER A 474 51.99 -5.23 6.73
N GLU A 475 53.22 -5.61 7.06
CA GLU A 475 53.66 -7.00 6.99
C GLU A 475 52.87 -7.91 7.95
N TRP A 476 52.68 -7.50 9.20
CA TRP A 476 51.89 -8.24 10.18
C TRP A 476 50.44 -8.37 9.76
N SER A 477 49.84 -7.28 9.30
CA SER A 477 48.45 -7.29 8.80
C SER A 477 48.29 -8.24 7.61
N THR A 478 49.29 -8.28 6.73
CA THR A 478 49.31 -9.19 5.56
C THR A 478 49.45 -10.65 5.97
N LYS A 479 50.33 -10.96 6.94
CA LYS A 479 50.53 -12.32 7.46
C LYS A 479 49.30 -12.86 8.19
N VAL A 480 48.65 -12.03 9.01
CA VAL A 480 47.45 -12.46 9.72
C VAL A 480 46.27 -12.62 8.74
N ALA A 481 46.12 -11.70 7.77
CA ALA A 481 45.12 -11.84 6.73
C ALA A 481 45.34 -13.11 5.87
N SER A 482 46.59 -13.45 5.52
CA SER A 482 46.86 -14.69 4.77
C SER A 482 46.55 -15.95 5.59
N PHE A 483 46.78 -15.92 6.90
CA PHE A 483 46.40 -17.02 7.80
C PHE A 483 44.87 -17.19 7.86
N LEU A 484 44.11 -16.10 7.98
CA LEU A 484 42.64 -16.14 7.94
C LEU A 484 42.13 -16.65 6.58
N GLY A 485 42.71 -16.19 5.47
CA GLY A 485 42.39 -16.66 4.13
C GLY A 485 42.69 -18.14 3.88
N SER A 486 43.55 -18.77 4.69
CA SER A 486 43.85 -20.20 4.63
C SER A 486 42.81 -21.08 5.34
N MET A 487 41.91 -20.48 6.12
CA MET A 487 40.87 -21.23 6.83
C MET A 487 39.85 -21.80 5.85
N THR A 488 39.53 -23.09 6.02
CA THR A 488 38.50 -23.75 5.21
C THR A 488 37.11 -23.32 5.68
N PRO A 489 36.26 -22.75 4.81
CA PRO A 489 34.91 -22.37 5.19
C PRO A 489 34.10 -23.61 5.59
N ARG A 490 33.50 -23.60 6.78
CA ARG A 490 32.51 -24.62 7.15
C ARG A 490 31.24 -24.42 6.33
N VAL A 491 30.74 -25.51 5.74
CA VAL A 491 29.40 -25.55 5.17
C VAL A 491 28.44 -25.77 6.35
N ALA A 492 27.88 -24.68 6.89
CA ALA A 492 26.85 -24.81 7.91
C ALA A 492 25.63 -25.52 7.31
N THR A 493 25.21 -26.62 7.94
CA THR A 493 23.91 -27.24 7.68
C THR A 493 22.83 -26.32 8.24
N ILE A 494 22.38 -25.37 7.42
CA ILE A 494 21.23 -24.54 7.75
C ILE A 494 19.99 -25.41 7.48
N PRO A 495 19.03 -25.51 8.42
CA PRO A 495 17.81 -26.26 8.23
C PRO A 495 17.03 -25.63 7.07
N VAL A 496 16.25 -26.44 6.39
CA VAL A 496 15.36 -25.95 5.34
C VAL A 496 14.38 -24.97 5.98
N PRO A 497 14.31 -23.71 5.53
CA PRO A 497 13.34 -22.76 6.08
C PRO A 497 11.93 -23.29 5.83
N ILE A 498 11.11 -23.30 6.87
CA ILE A 498 9.73 -23.77 6.79
C ILE A 498 8.87 -22.64 6.23
N GLN A 499 7.95 -22.97 5.31
CA GLN A 499 7.02 -22.00 4.72
C GLN A 499 5.85 -21.63 5.65
N THR A 500 5.65 -22.40 6.71
CA THR A 500 4.59 -22.24 7.72
C THR A 500 5.18 -22.42 9.12
N CYS A 501 4.58 -21.81 10.13
CA CYS A 501 4.97 -21.95 11.52
C CYS A 501 3.70 -21.99 12.36
N ASP A 502 3.57 -23.00 13.21
CA ASP A 502 2.49 -23.08 14.19
C ASP A 502 2.89 -22.23 15.39
N ARG A 503 2.32 -21.02 15.48
CA ARG A 503 2.47 -20.14 16.63
C ARG A 503 1.23 -20.23 17.51
N SER A 504 1.43 -20.42 18.81
CA SER A 504 0.35 -20.45 19.81
C SER A 504 -0.20 -19.06 20.15
N GLU A 505 0.54 -17.99 19.84
CA GLU A 505 0.13 -16.60 20.06
C GLU A 505 -0.70 -16.06 18.89
N ASP A 506 -1.63 -15.15 19.20
CA ASP A 506 -2.45 -14.44 18.21
C ASP A 506 -1.56 -13.58 17.29
N TRP A 507 -1.23 -14.11 16.12
CA TRP A 507 -0.43 -13.40 15.13
C TRP A 507 -1.29 -12.38 14.36
N SER A 508 -0.97 -11.09 14.50
CA SER A 508 -1.67 -10.03 13.79
C SER A 508 -1.54 -10.18 12.26
N LEU A 509 -2.68 -10.07 11.55
CA LEU A 509 -2.72 -10.06 10.08
C LEU A 509 -1.90 -8.90 9.48
N GLN A 510 -1.75 -7.81 10.23
CA GLN A 510 -0.95 -6.66 9.79
C GLN A 510 0.54 -7.03 9.69
N SER A 511 1.01 -7.97 10.51
CA SER A 511 2.40 -8.43 10.53
C SER A 511 2.75 -9.40 9.39
N ARG A 512 1.79 -9.75 8.51
CA ARG A 512 1.99 -10.68 7.38
C ARG A 512 2.41 -9.99 6.07
N CYS A 513 2.51 -8.67 6.06
CA CYS A 513 2.97 -7.89 4.92
C CYS A 513 3.85 -6.73 5.40
N GLY A 514 4.67 -6.22 4.48
CA GLY A 514 5.54 -5.08 4.74
C GLY A 514 6.84 -5.42 5.46
N MET A 515 7.36 -4.44 6.19
CA MET A 515 8.64 -4.57 6.89
C MET A 515 8.51 -5.59 8.02
N THR A 516 9.40 -6.57 8.05
CA THR A 516 9.42 -7.60 9.11
C THR A 516 9.76 -6.98 10.46
N ASP A 517 9.21 -7.52 11.54
CA ASP A 517 9.67 -7.19 12.89
C ASP A 517 11.08 -7.75 13.15
N THR A 518 11.73 -7.17 14.17
CA THR A 518 13.12 -7.48 14.50
C THR A 518 13.32 -8.95 14.87
N GLU A 519 12.39 -9.56 15.61
CA GLU A 519 12.52 -10.96 16.03
C GLU A 519 12.33 -11.91 14.84
N SER A 520 11.31 -11.70 14.00
CA SER A 520 11.13 -12.47 12.77
C SER A 520 12.30 -12.31 11.80
N PHE A 521 12.87 -11.10 11.70
CA PHE A 521 14.03 -10.82 10.84
C PHE A 521 15.29 -11.60 11.29
N PHE A 522 15.53 -11.69 12.60
CA PHE A 522 16.67 -12.40 13.16
C PHE A 522 16.37 -13.86 13.58
N TRP A 523 15.15 -14.34 13.37
CA TRP A 523 14.68 -15.65 13.88
C TRP A 523 15.59 -16.81 13.49
N ILE A 524 16.07 -16.83 12.23
CA ILE A 524 16.98 -17.89 11.74
C ILE A 524 18.33 -17.89 12.48
N LYS A 525 18.76 -16.77 13.07
CA LYS A 525 20.01 -16.69 13.86
C LYS A 525 19.84 -17.25 15.29
N ASN A 526 18.65 -17.18 15.87
CA ASN A 526 18.41 -17.57 17.27
C ASN A 526 18.15 -19.06 17.46
N THR A 527 17.88 -19.83 16.41
CA THR A 527 17.74 -21.30 16.49
C THR A 527 19.07 -22.06 16.70
N TYR A 528 20.18 -21.36 16.90
CA TYR A 528 21.53 -21.94 16.93
C TYR A 528 22.44 -21.44 18.07
N SER A 529 21.86 -20.93 19.16
CA SER A 529 22.58 -20.78 20.43
C SER A 529 22.49 -22.06 21.25
#